data_AF-A0AAN8LCC6-F1
#
_entry.id   AF-A0AAN8LCC6-F1
#
_cell.length_a   1.000
_cell.length_b   1.000
_cell.length_c   1.000
_cell.angle_alpha   90.00
_cell.angle_beta   90.00
_cell.angle_gamma   90.00
#
_symmetry.space_group_name_H-M   'P 1'
#
loop_
_entity.id
_entity.type
_entity.pdbx_description
1 polymer ?
#
loop_
_entity_poly.entity_id
_entity_poly.type
_entity_poly.pdbx_seq_one_letter_code
_entity_poly.pdbx_strand_id
1 'polypeptide(L)'
;MVLCREGLSGRCYWEVEWSGGWFYTAVSYKDISRTGTDGTFGDNDKSWCLHLSSSCCSFRHNNFGTKLSGPRSSRVGVYLDHKAGTLSFYSVSDTMTLLHRVQTTFTQPLYP
;
A
#
# COMPACT_ATOMS: atom_id res chain seq x y z
N MET A 1 -6.27 -11.93 3.70
CA MET A 1 -5.18 -10.99 3.99
C MET A 1 -4.03 -11.75 4.63
N VAL A 2 -2.79 -11.37 4.32
CA VAL A 2 -1.58 -11.86 5.01
C VAL A 2 -0.82 -10.62 5.45
N LEU A 3 -0.26 -10.64 6.65
CA LEU A 3 0.59 -9.58 7.17
C LEU A 3 1.97 -10.16 7.48
N CYS A 4 3.01 -9.39 7.19
CA CYS A 4 4.36 -9.66 7.65
C CYS A 4 4.40 -9.69 9.19
N ARG A 5 5.37 -10.46 9.72
CA ARG A 5 5.53 -10.62 11.18
C ARG A 5 6.09 -9.35 11.84
N GLU A 6 6.91 -8.60 11.10
CA GLU A 6 7.63 -7.44 11.59
C GLU A 6 6.84 -6.15 11.34
N GLY A 7 6.73 -5.32 12.37
CA GLY A 7 6.11 -4.00 12.28
C GLY A 7 7.15 -2.93 11.97
N LEU A 8 6.86 -2.08 11.00
CA LEU A 8 7.73 -1.03 10.50
C LEU A 8 7.42 0.29 11.20
N SER A 9 8.41 0.86 11.89
CA SER A 9 8.31 2.14 12.62
C SER A 9 9.38 3.16 12.22
N GLY A 10 10.17 2.85 11.18
CA GLY A 10 11.30 3.66 10.73
C GLY A 10 11.17 4.06 9.26
N ARG A 11 12.32 4.27 8.63
CA ARG A 11 12.42 4.38 7.17
C ARG A 11 12.70 3.01 6.57
N CYS A 12 11.90 2.61 5.61
CA CYS A 12 12.13 1.38 4.89
C CYS A 12 11.61 1.48 3.46
N TYR A 13 12.21 0.66 2.61
CA TYR A 13 11.84 0.50 1.23
C TYR A 13 11.81 -1.00 0.94
N TRP A 14 10.78 -1.44 0.23
CA TRP A 14 10.72 -2.79 -0.29
C TRP A 14 10.02 -2.80 -1.64
N GLU A 15 10.33 -3.83 -2.43
CA GLU A 15 9.72 -4.07 -3.73
C GLU A 15 8.92 -5.36 -3.68
N VAL A 16 7.77 -5.36 -4.36
CA VAL A 16 6.97 -6.57 -4.55
C VAL A 16 6.77 -6.79 -6.04
N GLU A 17 7.22 -7.93 -6.52
CA GLU A 17 6.93 -8.39 -7.87
C GLU A 17 5.56 -9.07 -7.91
N TRP A 18 4.85 -8.87 -9.01
CA TRP A 18 3.55 -9.46 -9.22
C TRP A 18 3.35 -9.85 -10.68
N SER A 19 2.58 -10.90 -10.88
CA SER A 19 2.19 -11.42 -12.19
C SER A 19 0.71 -11.80 -12.18
N GLY A 20 0.03 -11.66 -13.31
CA GLY A 20 -1.38 -12.04 -13.45
C GLY A 20 -2.30 -10.85 -13.78
N GLY A 21 -3.61 -11.05 -13.64
CA GLY A 21 -4.62 -10.06 -14.03
C GLY A 21 -4.78 -8.89 -13.06
N TRP A 22 -4.51 -9.12 -11.77
CA TRP A 22 -4.61 -8.12 -10.71
C TRP A 22 -3.71 -8.48 -9.52
N PHE A 23 -3.39 -7.47 -8.71
CA PHE A 23 -2.54 -7.56 -7.54
C PHE A 23 -2.95 -6.49 -6.52
N TYR A 24 -2.81 -6.82 -5.23
CA TYR A 24 -3.02 -5.90 -4.12
C TYR A 24 -1.76 -5.89 -3.24
N THR A 25 -1.28 -4.72 -2.90
CA THR A 25 -0.31 -4.54 -1.81
C THR A 25 -0.89 -3.56 -0.80
N ALA A 26 -0.72 -3.85 0.48
CA ALA A 26 -1.25 -3.01 1.53
C ALA A 26 -0.26 -2.94 2.69
N VAL A 27 -0.44 -1.92 3.52
CA VAL A 27 0.11 -1.87 4.87
C VAL A 27 -1.03 -1.59 5.82
N SER A 28 -0.99 -2.17 7.02
CA SER A 28 -2.01 -1.91 8.05
C SER A 28 -1.42 -1.81 9.45
N TYR A 29 -2.20 -1.27 10.37
CA TYR A 29 -1.97 -1.53 11.78
C TYR A 29 -2.30 -2.99 12.13
N LYS A 30 -1.72 -3.49 13.22
CA LYS A 30 -1.90 -4.88 13.66
C LYS A 30 -3.32 -5.17 14.16
N ASP A 31 -3.99 -4.14 14.65
CA ASP A 31 -5.32 -4.16 15.26
C ASP A 31 -6.44 -3.90 14.23
N ILE A 32 -6.16 -4.04 12.93
CA ILE A 32 -7.18 -4.18 11.90
C ILE A 32 -8.10 -5.36 12.22
N SER A 33 -9.39 -5.22 11.93
CA SER A 33 -10.33 -6.34 12.06
C SER A 33 -9.86 -7.51 11.18
N ARG A 34 -10.13 -8.73 11.63
CA ARG A 34 -9.88 -9.95 10.83
C ARG A 34 -11.16 -10.58 10.30
N THR A 35 -12.30 -9.95 10.57
CA THR A 35 -13.62 -10.43 10.23
C THR A 35 -14.46 -9.30 9.64
N GLY A 36 -15.46 -9.66 8.83
CA GLY A 36 -16.36 -8.71 8.19
C GLY A 36 -15.68 -7.81 7.16
N THR A 37 -16.38 -6.77 6.76
CA THR A 37 -15.92 -5.75 5.79
C THR A 37 -14.76 -4.92 6.32
N ASP A 38 -14.73 -4.68 7.64
CA ASP A 38 -13.70 -3.88 8.30
C ASP A 38 -12.31 -4.54 8.25
N GLY A 39 -12.24 -5.84 7.93
CA GLY A 39 -10.96 -6.54 7.70
C GLY A 39 -10.41 -6.44 6.28
N THR A 40 -11.16 -5.83 5.35
CA THR A 40 -10.70 -5.64 3.98
C THR A 40 -9.71 -4.48 3.90
N PHE A 41 -8.51 -4.72 3.36
CA PHE A 41 -7.50 -3.67 3.21
C PHE A 41 -7.99 -2.50 2.36
N GLY A 42 -7.86 -1.29 2.88
CA GLY A 42 -8.29 -0.03 2.26
C GLY A 42 -9.74 0.37 2.57
N ASP A 43 -10.56 -0.55 3.09
CA ASP A 43 -11.96 -0.31 3.45
C ASP A 43 -12.12 0.00 4.97
N ASN A 44 -11.05 0.52 5.57
CA ASN A 44 -10.99 0.98 6.95
C ASN A 44 -9.91 2.06 7.09
N ASP A 45 -9.91 2.77 8.21
CA ASP A 45 -8.96 3.83 8.54
C ASP A 45 -7.60 3.30 9.07
N LYS A 46 -7.44 1.97 9.17
CA LYS A 46 -6.24 1.31 9.68
C LYS A 46 -5.35 0.70 8.61
N SER A 47 -5.70 0.85 7.33
CA SER A 47 -4.95 0.28 6.23
C SER A 47 -4.91 1.17 4.99
N TRP A 48 -3.82 1.06 4.24
CA TRP A 48 -3.58 1.77 3.00
C TRP A 48 -3.23 0.73 1.93
N CYS A 49 -4.01 0.69 0.86
CA CYS A 49 -3.98 -0.39 -0.12
C CYS A 49 -3.81 0.17 -1.53
N LEU A 50 -2.87 -0.41 -2.29
CA LEU A 50 -2.73 -0.20 -3.71
C LEU A 50 -3.25 -1.44 -4.45
N HIS A 51 -4.23 -1.23 -5.30
CA HIS A 51 -4.73 -2.22 -6.24
C HIS A 51 -4.21 -1.93 -7.64
N LEU A 52 -3.63 -2.93 -8.26
CA LEU A 52 -3.14 -2.91 -9.63
C LEU A 52 -3.83 -4.00 -10.44
N SER A 53 -4.17 -3.68 -11.67
CA SER A 53 -4.59 -4.65 -12.67
C SER A 53 -4.03 -4.25 -14.04
N SER A 54 -4.22 -5.12 -15.04
CA SER A 54 -3.87 -4.80 -16.42
C SER A 54 -4.55 -3.52 -16.94
N SER A 55 -5.72 -3.16 -16.40
CA SER A 55 -6.55 -2.04 -16.87
C SER A 55 -6.66 -0.88 -15.87
N CYS A 56 -6.31 -1.08 -14.60
CA CYS A 56 -6.57 -0.12 -13.53
C CYS A 56 -5.39 -0.02 -12.55
N CYS A 57 -5.24 1.15 -11.95
CA CYS A 57 -4.43 1.36 -10.77
C CYS A 57 -5.28 2.22 -9.82
N SER A 58 -5.42 1.82 -8.57
CA SER A 58 -6.22 2.56 -7.61
C SER A 58 -5.66 2.44 -6.22
N PHE A 59 -5.68 3.54 -5.50
CA PHE A 59 -5.38 3.60 -4.08
C PHE A 59 -6.67 3.53 -3.27
N ARG A 60 -6.66 2.83 -2.14
CA ARG A 60 -7.79 2.75 -1.21
C ARG A 60 -7.34 2.97 0.24
N HIS A 61 -8.11 3.79 0.94
CA HIS A 61 -7.98 4.02 2.38
C HIS A 61 -9.31 4.55 2.94
N ASN A 62 -9.71 4.09 4.13
CA ASN A 62 -10.90 4.54 4.83
C ASN A 62 -12.18 4.50 3.98
N ASN A 63 -12.39 3.43 3.22
CA ASN A 63 -13.52 3.26 2.28
C ASN A 63 -13.52 4.22 1.09
N PHE A 64 -12.48 5.04 0.92
CA PHE A 64 -12.32 5.92 -0.23
C PHE A 64 -11.31 5.34 -1.22
N GLY A 65 -11.76 5.17 -2.46
CA GLY A 65 -10.93 4.75 -3.59
C GLY A 65 -10.59 5.93 -4.50
N THR A 66 -9.31 6.06 -4.84
CA THR A 66 -8.80 7.03 -5.83
C THR A 66 -8.21 6.27 -7.01
N LYS A 67 -8.73 6.49 -8.21
CA LYS A 67 -8.12 5.95 -9.44
C LYS A 67 -6.84 6.72 -9.74
N LEU A 68 -5.78 5.98 -9.98
CA LEU A 68 -4.45 6.53 -10.26
C LEU A 68 -4.14 6.42 -11.75
N SER A 69 -3.37 7.39 -12.23
CA SER A 69 -2.74 7.37 -13.54
C SER A 69 -1.24 7.14 -13.37
N GLY A 70 -0.61 6.50 -14.35
CA GLY A 70 0.82 6.24 -14.31
C GLY A 70 1.22 5.00 -15.11
N PRO A 71 2.53 4.81 -15.31
CA PRO A 71 3.05 3.58 -15.89
C PRO A 71 2.71 2.39 -15.00
N ARG A 72 2.58 1.24 -15.62
CA ARG A 72 2.33 -0.03 -14.93
C ARG A 72 3.52 -0.93 -15.20
N SER A 73 4.08 -1.46 -14.13
CA SER A 73 5.13 -2.48 -14.19
C SER A 73 4.73 -3.65 -13.31
N SER A 74 5.33 -4.81 -13.57
CA SER A 74 5.19 -6.03 -12.77
C SER A 74 5.87 -5.93 -11.40
N ARG A 75 6.27 -4.73 -10.97
CA ARG A 75 6.97 -4.49 -9.72
C ARG A 75 6.55 -3.16 -9.09
N VAL A 76 6.16 -3.22 -7.83
CA VAL A 76 5.79 -2.06 -7.04
C VAL A 76 6.84 -1.81 -5.97
N GLY A 77 7.36 -0.60 -5.93
CA GLY A 77 8.16 -0.12 -4.81
C GLY A 77 7.26 0.53 -3.77
N VAL A 78 7.44 0.21 -2.50
CA VAL A 78 6.76 0.86 -1.38
C VAL A 78 7.82 1.47 -0.47
N TYR A 79 7.67 2.76 -0.20
CA TYR A 79 8.52 3.52 0.71
C TYR A 79 7.71 4.03 1.89
N LEU A 80 8.20 3.77 3.09
CA LEU A 80 7.67 4.30 4.33
C LEU A 80 8.74 5.17 4.99
N ASP A 81 8.37 6.40 5.35
CA ASP A 81 9.03 7.16 6.40
C ASP A 81 7.99 7.36 7.51
N HIS A 82 8.01 6.44 8.48
CA HIS A 82 7.01 6.41 9.55
C HIS A 82 7.02 7.70 10.38
N LYS A 83 8.23 8.16 10.76
CA LYS A 83 8.42 9.37 11.57
C LYS A 83 8.00 10.64 10.81
N ALA A 84 8.30 10.72 9.52
CA ALA A 84 7.86 11.85 8.70
C ALA A 84 6.41 11.73 8.24
N GLY A 85 5.74 10.59 8.48
CA GLY A 85 4.35 10.41 8.08
C GLY A 85 4.14 10.22 6.58
N THR A 86 5.15 9.75 5.85
CA THR A 86 5.06 9.53 4.40
C THR A 86 4.91 8.03 4.10
N LEU A 87 3.94 7.68 3.26
CA LEU A 87 3.87 6.39 2.56
C LEU A 87 3.76 6.66 1.06
N SER A 88 4.68 6.10 0.28
CA SER A 88 4.74 6.32 -1.17
C SER A 88 4.78 4.99 -1.93
N PHE A 89 4.04 4.94 -3.03
CA PHE A 89 3.95 3.80 -3.93
C PHE A 89 4.52 4.18 -5.28
N TYR A 90 5.31 3.28 -5.88
CA TYR A 90 6.01 3.51 -7.13
C TYR A 90 5.80 2.35 -8.09
N SER A 91 5.68 2.67 -9.38
CA SER A 91 5.89 1.70 -10.45
C SER A 91 7.39 1.64 -10.72
N VAL A 92 7.96 0.45 -10.61
CA VAL A 92 9.38 0.19 -10.81
C VAL A 92 9.56 -0.63 -12.09
N SER A 93 10.21 -0.05 -13.09
CA SER A 93 10.71 -0.75 -14.27
C SER A 93 12.19 -0.37 -14.45
N ASP A 94 12.60 0.13 -15.62
CA ASP A 94 13.91 0.74 -15.82
C ASP A 94 14.05 2.06 -15.03
N THR A 95 12.92 2.68 -14.71
CA THR A 95 12.84 3.90 -13.90
C THR A 95 11.83 3.72 -12.77
N MET A 96 11.98 4.52 -11.71
CA MET A 96 11.08 4.53 -10.57
C MET A 96 10.12 5.72 -10.68
N THR A 97 8.85 5.45 -10.97
CA THR A 97 7.82 6.48 -11.14
C THR A 97 6.86 6.48 -9.96
N LEU A 98 6.67 7.64 -9.32
CA LEU A 98 5.71 7.80 -8.22
C LEU A 98 4.27 7.60 -8.73
N LEU A 99 3.55 6.66 -8.14
CA LEU A 99 2.14 6.41 -8.41
C LEU A 99 1.25 7.19 -7.44
N HIS A 100 1.57 7.13 -6.15
CA HIS A 100 0.79 7.77 -5.12
C HIS A 100 1.62 8.02 -3.87
N ARG A 101 1.28 9.09 -3.15
CA ARG A 101 1.87 9.43 -1.86
C ARG A 101 0.76 9.86 -0.92
N VAL A 102 0.79 9.28 0.27
CA VAL A 102 0.01 9.75 1.41
C VAL A 102 0.94 10.43 2.40
N GLN A 103 0.44 11.53 2.93
CA GLN A 103 1.03 12.24 4.06
C GLN A 103 0.04 12.18 5.22
N THR A 104 0.39 11.48 6.31
CA THR A 104 -0.48 11.28 7.47
C THR A 104 0.35 11.02 8.72
N THR A 105 -0.25 11.10 9.91
CA THR A 105 0.43 10.73 11.16
C THR A 105 0.15 9.27 11.48
N PHE A 106 1.17 8.42 11.38
CA PHE A 106 1.05 7.03 11.78
C PHE A 106 1.12 6.90 13.31
N THR A 107 0.13 6.24 13.90
CA THR A 107 0.00 6.12 15.36
C THR A 107 0.53 4.79 15.89
N GLN A 108 0.73 3.81 15.02
CA GLN A 108 1.25 2.48 15.36
C GLN A 108 2.23 2.01 14.26
N PRO A 109 3.05 0.98 14.53
CA PRO A 109 3.84 0.33 13.50
C PRO A 109 2.95 -0.19 12.36
N LEU A 110 3.47 -0.11 11.13
CA LEU A 110 2.79 -0.63 9.93
C LEU A 110 3.28 -2.03 9.59
N TYR A 111 2.36 -2.89 9.20
CA TYR A 111 2.61 -4.27 8.79
C TYR A 111 2.26 -4.40 7.31
N PRO A 112 3.25 -4.63 6.44
CA PRO A 112 3.02 -4.99 5.03
C PRO A 112 2.32 -6.34 4.85
#